data_AF-A0ABD1CMX1-F1
#
_entry.id   AF-A0ABD1CMX1-F1
#
_cell.length_a   1.000
_cell.length_b   1.000
_cell.length_c   1.000
_cell.angle_alpha   90.00
_cell.angle_beta   90.00
_cell.angle_gamma   90.00
#
_symmetry.space_group_name_H-M   'P 1'
#
loop_
_entity.id
_entity.type
_entity.pdbx_description
1 polymer ?
#
loop_
_entity_poly.entity_id
_entity_poly.type
_entity_poly.pdbx_seq_one_letter_code
_entity_poly.pdbx_strand_id
1 'polypeptide(L)'
;MVDNEILNILRQRFEDCVLYEQPDHERKCRPLLDQYEKAAENWFIKYGDLGGYANAKTAYMKQKHRMVWERRHGPVGSGMKQAEEEH
;
A
#
# COMPACT_ATOMS: atom_id res chain seq x y z
N MET A 1 14.74 -8.10 -1.95
CA MET A 1 13.69 -8.44 -0.96
C MET A 1 12.48 -8.92 -1.75
N VAL A 2 11.84 -10.02 -1.37
CA VAL A 2 10.77 -10.65 -2.19
C VAL A 2 9.65 -9.68 -2.52
N ASP A 3 9.18 -8.88 -1.55
CA ASP A 3 8.09 -7.92 -1.77
C ASP A 3 8.45 -6.80 -2.79
N ASN A 4 9.74 -6.49 -2.99
CA ASN A 4 10.15 -5.57 -4.06
C ASN A 4 10.00 -6.23 -5.44
N GLU A 5 10.34 -7.52 -5.55
CA GLU A 5 10.22 -8.24 -6.82
C GLU A 5 8.76 -8.45 -7.22
N ILE A 6 7.86 -8.61 -6.24
CA ILE A 6 6.41 -8.61 -6.51
C ILE A 6 6.00 -7.30 -7.18
N LEU A 7 6.44 -6.14 -6.67
CA LEU A 7 6.16 -4.85 -7.31
C LEU A 7 6.79 -4.73 -8.70
N ASN A 8 8.02 -5.19 -8.88
CA ASN A 8 8.70 -5.17 -10.17
C ASN A 8 7.91 -5.98 -11.22
N ILE A 9 7.44 -7.18 -10.86
CA ILE A 9 6.64 -8.03 -11.75
C ILE A 9 5.31 -7.36 -12.10
N LEU A 10 4.61 -6.79 -11.11
CA LEU A 10 3.33 -6.11 -11.38
C LEU A 10 3.50 -4.88 -12.27
N ARG A 11 4.58 -4.11 -12.07
CA ARG A 11 4.92 -2.99 -12.94
C ARG A 11 5.19 -3.45 -14.37
N GLN A 12 6.03 -4.47 -14.54
CA GLN A 12 6.33 -5.03 -15.87
C GLN A 12 5.07 -5.49 -16.60
N ARG A 13 4.16 -6.17 -15.90
CA ARG A 13 2.87 -6.60 -16.51
C ARG A 13 2.03 -5.42 -16.99
N PHE A 14 2.00 -4.33 -16.23
CA PHE A 14 1.31 -3.11 -16.66
C PHE A 14 2.00 -2.46 -17.86
N GLU A 15 3.32 -2.30 -17.83
CA GLU A 15 4.11 -1.74 -18.92
C GLU A 15 3.96 -2.55 -20.22
N ASP A 16 4.02 -3.88 -20.13
CA ASP A 16 3.79 -4.79 -21.25
C ASP A 16 2.38 -4.59 -21.84
N CYS A 17 1.35 -4.54 -20.99
CA CYS A 17 -0.01 -4.31 -21.45
C CYS A 17 -0.14 -2.98 -22.20
N VAL A 18 0.45 -1.91 -21.65
CA VAL A 18 0.43 -0.58 -22.27
C VAL A 18 1.05 -0.61 -23.67
N LEU A 19 2.16 -1.34 -23.84
CA LEU A 19 2.82 -1.48 -25.13
C LEU A 19 1.97 -2.25 -26.16
N TYR A 20 1.32 -3.35 -25.76
CA TYR A 20 0.56 -4.21 -26.69
C TYR A 20 -0.84 -3.70 -27.03
N GLU A 21 -1.49 -2.96 -26.13
CA GLU A 21 -2.90 -2.58 -26.26
C GLU A 21 -3.12 -1.17 -26.83
N GLN A 22 -2.07 -0.50 -27.33
CA GLN A 22 -2.22 0.82 -27.95
C GLN A 22 -3.17 0.76 -29.18
N PRO A 23 -4.05 1.76 -29.36
CA PRO A 23 -4.21 2.98 -28.54
C PRO A 23 -5.12 2.81 -27.30
N ASP A 24 -5.90 1.74 -27.20
CA ASP A 24 -6.96 1.54 -26.18
C ASP A 24 -6.46 1.13 -24.78
N HIS A 25 -5.14 1.17 -24.57
CA HIS A 25 -4.47 0.73 -23.36
C HIS A 25 -5.05 1.33 -22.06
N GLU A 26 -5.50 2.58 -22.07
CA GLU A 26 -6.08 3.24 -20.88
C GLU A 26 -7.27 2.47 -20.30
N ARG A 27 -8.14 1.93 -21.16
CA ARG A 27 -9.29 1.14 -20.74
C ARG A 27 -8.90 -0.31 -20.48
N LYS A 28 -8.11 -0.92 -21.37
CA LYS A 28 -7.81 -2.36 -21.32
C LYS A 28 -6.84 -2.72 -20.20
N CYS A 29 -5.87 -1.86 -19.90
CA CYS A 29 -4.84 -2.10 -18.89
C CYS A 29 -5.19 -1.55 -17.51
N ARG A 30 -6.33 -0.86 -17.35
CA ARG A 30 -6.79 -0.31 -16.07
C ARG A 30 -6.74 -1.32 -14.91
N PRO A 31 -7.21 -2.58 -15.07
CA PRO A 31 -7.17 -3.54 -13.97
C PRO A 31 -5.74 -3.90 -13.51
N LEU A 32 -4.76 -3.84 -14.42
CA LEU A 32 -3.35 -4.10 -14.07
C LEU A 32 -2.73 -2.91 -13.34
N LEU A 33 -3.09 -1.69 -13.74
CA LEU A 33 -2.70 -0.48 -13.01
C LEU A 33 -3.25 -0.50 -11.58
N ASP A 34 -4.56 -0.77 -11.41
CA ASP A 34 -5.17 -0.82 -10.08
C ASP A 34 -4.52 -1.90 -9.17
N GLN A 35 -4.12 -3.04 -9.75
CA GLN A 35 -3.38 -4.08 -9.03
C GLN A 35 -1.98 -3.61 -8.59
N TYR A 36 -1.26 -2.95 -9.48
CA TYR A 36 0.06 -2.39 -9.19
C TYR A 36 -0.02 -1.31 -8.11
N GLU A 37 -0.95 -0.36 -8.25
CA GLU A 37 -1.16 0.74 -7.29
C GLU A 37 -1.50 0.21 -5.90
N LYS A 38 -2.44 -0.74 -5.81
CA LYS A 38 -2.79 -1.38 -4.54
C LYS A 38 -1.62 -2.13 -3.91
N ALA A 39 -0.81 -2.82 -4.72
CA ALA A 39 0.37 -3.51 -4.21
C ALA A 39 1.43 -2.51 -3.71
N ALA A 40 1.65 -1.41 -4.44
CA ALA A 40 2.59 -0.36 -4.08
C ALA A 40 2.18 0.33 -2.77
N GLU A 41 0.89 0.62 -2.60
CA GLU A 41 0.32 1.16 -1.35
C GLU A 41 0.60 0.21 -0.18
N ASN A 42 0.27 -1.07 -0.31
CA ASN A 42 0.50 -2.08 0.74
C ASN A 42 1.99 -2.23 1.09
N TRP A 43 2.85 -2.20 0.09
CA TRP A 43 4.30 -2.22 0.30
C TRP A 43 4.76 -1.00 1.08
N PHE A 44 4.28 0.19 0.72
CA PHE A 44 4.65 1.44 1.40
C PHE A 44 4.13 1.46 2.85
N ILE A 45 2.90 0.99 3.10
CA ILE A 45 2.36 0.81 4.45
C ILE A 45 3.30 -0.06 5.30
N LYS A 46 3.87 -1.14 4.73
CA LYS A 46 4.74 -2.08 5.44
C LYS A 46 6.18 -1.58 5.60
N TYR A 47 6.78 -1.03 4.55
CA TYR A 47 8.23 -0.78 4.48
C TYR A 47 8.63 0.68 4.22
N GLY A 48 7.69 1.54 3.83
CA GLY A 48 7.96 2.96 3.63
C GLY A 48 8.54 3.60 4.89
N ASP A 49 9.43 4.58 4.71
CA ASP A 49 10.01 5.41 5.78
C ASP A 49 10.78 4.66 6.89
N LEU A 50 11.08 3.37 6.72
CA LEU A 50 11.85 2.61 7.72
C LEU A 50 13.37 2.83 7.63
N GLY A 51 13.86 3.40 6.52
CA GLY A 51 15.28 3.66 6.26
C GLY A 51 16.09 2.42 5.85
N GLY A 52 17.37 2.60 5.54
CA GLY A 52 18.25 1.54 5.01
C GLY A 52 18.65 0.45 6.00
N TYR A 53 18.59 0.73 7.30
CA TYR A 53 18.89 -0.23 8.38
C TYR A 53 17.63 -0.86 9.00
N ALA A 54 16.51 -0.77 8.28
CA ALA A 54 15.25 -1.34 8.71
C ALA A 54 15.36 -2.85 9.01
N ASN A 55 14.69 -3.27 10.06
CA ASN A 55 14.60 -4.67 10.46
C ASN A 55 13.17 -5.03 10.89
N ALA A 56 12.94 -6.30 11.19
CA ALA A 56 11.62 -6.80 11.59
C ALA A 56 11.02 -6.02 12.79
N LYS A 57 11.85 -5.57 13.75
CA LYS A 57 11.40 -4.77 14.89
C LYS A 57 10.88 -3.40 14.46
N THR A 58 11.56 -2.73 13.54
CA THR A 58 11.10 -1.42 13.02
C THR A 58 9.79 -1.55 12.24
N ALA A 59 9.64 -2.58 11.40
CA ALA A 59 8.39 -2.85 10.68
C ALA A 59 7.24 -3.18 11.64
N TYR A 60 7.50 -3.98 12.68
CA TYR A 60 6.52 -4.29 13.72
C TYR A 60 6.05 -3.03 14.48
N MET A 61 6.96 -2.12 14.82
CA MET A 61 6.59 -0.88 15.51
C MET A 61 5.76 0.05 14.61
N LYS A 62 6.04 0.10 13.30
CA LYS A 62 5.20 0.80 12.32
C LYS A 62 3.78 0.20 12.27
N GLN A 63 3.68 -1.13 12.18
CA GLN A 63 2.39 -1.83 12.21
C GLN A 63 1.61 -1.51 13.50
N LYS A 64 2.27 -1.59 14.66
CA LYS A 64 1.65 -1.27 15.96
C LYS A 64 1.12 0.16 15.99
N HIS A 65 1.88 1.14 15.49
CA HIS A 65 1.44 2.53 15.40
C HIS A 65 0.14 2.65 14.59
N ARG A 66 0.10 2.04 13.41
CA ARG A 66 -1.09 2.01 12.55
C ARG A 66 -2.30 1.41 13.27
N MET A 67 -2.13 0.26 13.94
CA MET A 67 -3.22 -0.39 14.68
C MET A 67 -3.75 0.46 15.84
N VAL A 68 -2.88 1.17 16.56
CA VAL A 68 -3.29 2.08 17.64
C VAL A 68 -4.07 3.27 17.09
N TRP A 69 -3.66 3.80 15.93
CA TRP A 69 -4.39 4.87 15.25
C TRP A 69 -5.75 4.38 14.74
N GLU A 70 -5.81 3.23 14.08
CA GLU A 70 -7.06 2.64 13.57
C GLU A 70 -8.05 2.31 14.68
N ARG A 71 -7.57 1.94 15.87
CA ARG A 71 -8.43 1.76 17.04
C ARG A 71 -9.19 3.01 17.44
N ARG A 72 -8.61 4.20 17.24
CA ARG A 72 -9.15 5.50 17.67
C ARG A 72 -9.96 6.19 16.57
N HIS A 73 -9.50 6.10 15.33
CA HIS A 73 -10.01 6.90 14.21
C HIS A 73 -10.37 6.06 12.97
N GLY A 74 -10.04 4.77 12.96
CA GLY A 74 -10.18 3.91 11.81
C GLY A 74 -11.29 2.88 11.93
N PRO A 75 -11.42 2.00 10.92
CA PRO A 75 -12.49 1.00 10.86
C PRO A 75 -12.27 -0.17 11.84
N VAL A 76 -11.07 -0.29 12.43
CA VAL A 76 -10.68 -1.41 13.28
C VAL A 76 -10.62 -0.95 14.74
N GLY A 77 -11.77 -0.79 15.39
CA GLY A 77 -11.84 -0.41 16.80
C GLY A 77 -13.26 -0.36 17.35
N SER A 78 -13.41 -0.76 18.62
CA SER A 78 -14.67 -0.67 19.37
C SER A 78 -14.83 0.67 20.12
N GLY A 79 -13.84 1.56 20.04
CA GLY A 79 -13.80 2.84 20.75
C GLY A 79 -13.48 3.97 19.80
N MET A 80 -14.38 4.24 18.86
CA MET A 80 -14.35 5.47 18.09
C MET A 80 -14.61 6.62 19.05
N LYS A 81 -13.62 7.48 19.27
CA LYS A 81 -13.92 8.77 19.91
C LYS A 81 -14.81 9.55 18.96
N GLN A 82 -15.96 10.02 19.44
CA GLN A 82 -16.79 10.92 18.65
C GLN A 82 -16.02 12.24 18.50
N ALA A 83 -16.07 12.83 17.31
CA ALA A 83 -15.32 14.04 16.96
C ALA A 83 -15.65 15.27 17.84
N GLU A 84 -16.64 15.17 18.73
CA GLU A 84 -17.04 16.21 19.67
C GLU A 84 -16.13 16.32 20.91
N GLU A 85 -15.25 15.35 21.20
CA GLU A 85 -14.39 15.35 22.40
C GLU A 85 -13.06 16.14 22.26
N GLU A 86 -12.79 16.75 21.10
CA GLU A 86 -11.51 17.46 20.84
C GLU A 86 -11.58 18.99 20.94
N HIS A 87 -12.70 19.56 21.39
CA HIS A 87 -12.88 21.02 21.56
C HIS A 87 -12.93 21.49 23.02
#